data_AF-A0A7T7BHZ4-F1
#
_entry.id   AF-A0A7T7BHZ4-F1
#
_cell.length_a   1.000
_cell.length_b   1.000
_cell.length_c   1.000
_cell.angle_alpha   90.00
_cell.angle_beta   90.00
_cell.angle_gamma   90.00
#
_symmetry.space_group_name_H-M   'P 1'
#
loop_
_entity.id
_entity.type
_entity.pdbx_description
1 polymer ?
#
loop_
_entity_poly.entity_id
_entity_poly.type
_entity_poly.pdbx_seq_one_letter_code
_entity_poly.pdbx_strand_id
1 'polypeptide(L)'
;MDGQKYALKLFHDNGDPGYTEKGRDLNRFRCELNAHKKLFACGVCARSFVPKFYGYINRMDPAAFHPAFQHFSQDKLKPRAILLEYLPNAESLNCINYSDTLYPQAIEGMKEIHRAGVHHRDLYPRNLLLVRGQTDSWPAVTTKLPSWRDLEKHW
;
A
#
# COMPACT_ATOMS: atom_id res chain seq x y z
N MET A 1 -24.57 -11.16 5.96
CA MET A 1 -23.50 -10.20 5.59
C MET A 1 -22.37 -11.05 5.04
N ASP A 2 -22.18 -11.03 3.72
CA ASP A 2 -21.14 -11.84 3.08
C ASP A 2 -19.76 -11.40 3.59
N GLY A 3 -18.95 -12.37 4.01
CA GLY A 3 -17.66 -12.18 4.69
C GLY A 3 -16.57 -11.60 3.77
N GLN A 4 -16.78 -10.40 3.25
CA GLN A 4 -15.84 -9.68 2.43
C GLN A 4 -14.54 -9.44 3.22
N LYS A 5 -13.43 -9.94 2.66
CA LYS A 5 -12.10 -9.78 3.27
C LYS A 5 -11.46 -8.47 2.81
N TYR A 6 -10.69 -7.88 3.72
CA TYR A 6 -9.91 -6.67 3.49
C TYR A 6 -8.50 -6.85 4.05
N ALA A 7 -7.54 -6.14 3.48
CA ALA A 7 -6.21 -6.01 4.05
C ALA A 7 -6.15 -4.73 4.89
N LEU A 8 -5.81 -4.86 6.17
CA LEU A 8 -5.62 -3.72 7.06
C LEU A 8 -4.13 -3.51 7.30
N LYS A 9 -3.62 -2.35 6.89
CA LYS A 9 -2.23 -1.96 7.16
C LYS A 9 -2.16 -1.02 8.35
N LEU A 10 -1.50 -1.47 9.42
CA LEU A 10 -1.37 -0.74 10.68
C LEU A 10 -0.07 0.05 10.77
N PHE A 11 -0.13 1.17 11.47
CA PHE A 11 0.98 2.07 11.71
C PHE A 11 1.00 2.49 13.18
N HIS A 12 2.16 2.36 13.82
CA HIS A 12 2.42 2.99 15.12
C HIS A 12 2.30 4.50 14.99
N ASP A 13 1.61 5.13 15.94
CA ASP A 13 1.54 6.59 16.03
C ASP A 13 2.51 7.08 17.10
N ASN A 14 3.58 7.74 16.66
CA ASN A 14 4.61 8.31 17.54
C ASN A 14 4.48 9.84 17.66
N GLY A 15 3.34 10.41 17.23
CA GLY A 15 3.14 11.85 17.10
C GLY A 15 3.54 12.39 15.73
N ASP A 16 3.54 13.71 15.57
CA ASP A 16 3.96 14.35 14.32
C ASP A 16 5.48 14.60 14.33
N PRO A 17 6.26 13.89 13.50
CA PRO A 17 7.69 14.17 13.34
C PRO A 17 7.96 15.43 12.51
N GLY A 18 6.92 16.05 11.94
CA GLY A 18 7.04 17.25 11.12
C GLY A 18 7.57 16.97 9.71
N TYR A 19 8.37 17.91 9.21
CA TYR A 19 8.89 17.95 7.86
C TYR A 19 10.41 18.12 7.88
N THR A 20 11.11 17.64 6.84
CA THR A 20 12.49 18.04 6.61
C THR A 20 12.56 19.50 6.17
N GLU A 21 13.74 20.11 6.21
CA GLU A 21 14.02 21.45 5.65
C GLU A 21 13.50 21.62 4.22
N LYS A 22 13.62 20.59 3.39
CA LYS A 22 13.14 20.60 2.00
C LYS A 22 11.63 20.34 1.86
N GLY A 23 10.86 20.35 2.95
CA GLY A 23 9.41 20.16 2.91
C GLY A 23 8.92 18.71 2.82
N ARG A 24 9.82 17.71 2.81
CA ARG A 24 9.42 16.30 2.86
C ARG A 24 8.76 15.96 4.19
N ASP A 25 7.57 15.37 4.09
CA ASP A 25 6.83 14.86 5.23
C ASP A 25 7.51 13.65 5.86
N LEU A 26 7.74 13.70 7.18
CA LEU A 26 8.38 12.62 7.92
C LEU A 26 7.36 11.62 8.50
N ASN A 27 6.07 11.94 8.46
CA ASN A 27 5.03 11.06 8.98
C ASN A 27 4.71 9.95 7.97
N ARG A 28 5.15 8.72 8.26
CA ARG A 28 4.98 7.56 7.37
C ARG A 28 3.51 7.28 7.01
N PHE A 29 2.60 7.35 7.98
CA PHE A 29 1.18 7.16 7.73
C PHE A 29 0.61 8.23 6.81
N ARG A 30 0.96 9.51 7.04
CA ARG A 30 0.50 10.65 6.22
C ARG A 30 1.00 10.54 4.79
N CYS A 31 2.28 10.22 4.60
CA CYS A 31 2.86 9.95 3.27
C CYS A 31 2.10 8.86 2.52
N GLU A 32 1.86 7.72 3.18
CA GLU A 32 1.25 6.57 2.52
C GLU A 32 -0.26 6.78 2.26
N LEU A 33 -0.97 7.42 3.18
CA LEU A 33 -2.36 7.80 3.00
C LEU A 33 -2.52 8.77 1.80
N ASN A 34 -1.65 9.77 1.69
CA ASN A 34 -1.70 10.72 0.59
C ASN A 34 -1.40 10.05 -0.76
N ALA A 35 -0.42 9.14 -0.79
CA ALA A 35 -0.14 8.36 -1.99
C ALA A 35 -1.35 7.54 -2.44
N HIS A 36 -2.04 6.85 -1.53
CA HIS A 36 -3.26 6.10 -1.89
C HIS A 36 -4.40 7.00 -2.33
N LYS A 37 -4.60 8.15 -1.69
CA LYS A 37 -5.61 9.13 -2.13
C LYS A 37 -5.34 9.60 -3.56
N LYS A 38 -4.08 9.86 -3.92
CA LYS A 38 -3.69 10.25 -5.29
C LYS A 38 -3.90 9.13 -6.30
N LEU A 39 -3.43 7.93 -5.99
CA LEU A 39 -3.59 6.76 -6.86
C LEU A 39 -5.08 6.44 -7.10
N PHE A 40 -5.91 6.61 -6.07
CA PHE A 40 -7.36 6.49 -6.16
C PHE A 40 -7.96 7.59 -7.05
N ALA A 41 -7.64 8.85 -6.79
CA ALA A 41 -8.16 10.00 -7.55
C ALA A 41 -7.76 9.96 -9.04
N CYS A 42 -6.57 9.45 -9.36
CA CYS A 42 -6.07 9.26 -10.73
C CYS A 42 -6.55 7.95 -11.38
N GLY A 43 -7.42 7.17 -10.75
CA GLY A 43 -7.95 5.93 -11.31
C GLY A 43 -6.92 4.81 -11.50
N VAL A 44 -5.76 4.87 -10.84
CA VAL A 44 -4.73 3.81 -10.93
C VAL A 44 -5.24 2.51 -10.29
N CYS A 45 -5.97 2.61 -9.17
CA CYS A 45 -6.59 1.46 -8.50
C CYS A 45 -7.63 0.75 -9.40
N ALA A 46 -8.42 1.50 -10.18
CA ALA A 46 -9.43 0.93 -11.07
C ALA A 46 -8.84 0.10 -12.23
N ARG A 47 -7.57 0.38 -12.56
CA ARG A 47 -6.80 -0.31 -13.60
C ARG A 47 -5.98 -1.48 -13.04
N SER A 48 -6.19 -1.86 -11.78
CA SER A 48 -5.61 -3.03 -11.12
C SER A 48 -4.08 -3.04 -10.96
N PHE A 49 -3.39 -1.92 -11.18
CA PHE A 49 -1.95 -1.81 -10.93
C PHE A 49 -1.60 -1.65 -9.45
N VAL A 50 -2.54 -1.14 -8.65
CA VAL A 50 -2.41 -0.93 -7.20
C VAL A 50 -3.67 -1.48 -6.54
N PRO A 51 -3.59 -2.11 -5.34
CA PRO A 51 -4.79 -2.59 -4.66
C PRO A 51 -5.80 -1.46 -4.43
N LYS A 52 -7.10 -1.76 -4.48
CA LYS A 52 -8.13 -0.74 -4.19
C LYS A 52 -7.95 -0.17 -2.79
N PHE A 53 -8.13 1.14 -2.68
CA PHE A 53 -8.14 1.88 -1.42
C PHE A 53 -9.58 2.10 -0.97
N TYR A 54 -9.92 1.66 0.25
CA TYR A 54 -11.27 1.80 0.81
C TYR A 54 -11.39 2.89 1.87
N GLY A 55 -10.26 3.36 2.41
CA GLY A 55 -10.26 4.41 3.43
C GLY A 55 -9.18 4.20 4.49
N TYR A 56 -9.33 4.91 5.60
CA TYR A 56 -8.42 4.83 6.73
C TYR A 56 -9.18 4.95 8.05
N ILE A 57 -8.59 4.41 9.11
CA ILE A 57 -9.10 4.49 10.47
C ILE A 57 -8.11 5.31 11.30
N ASN A 58 -8.62 6.37 11.92
CA ASN A 58 -7.85 7.21 12.82
C ASN A 58 -8.00 6.70 14.26
N ARG A 59 -6.90 6.51 14.98
CA ARG A 59 -6.89 6.13 16.41
C ARG A 59 -7.71 4.87 16.70
N MET A 60 -7.29 3.75 16.10
CA MET A 60 -7.89 2.44 16.31
C MET A 60 -7.65 1.95 17.74
N ASP A 61 -8.66 1.33 18.35
CA ASP A 61 -8.52 0.68 19.65
C ASP A 61 -7.92 -0.72 19.50
N PRO A 62 -6.69 -1.00 19.97
CA PRO A 62 -6.09 -2.33 19.86
C PRO A 62 -6.86 -3.41 20.62
N ALA A 63 -7.55 -3.06 21.72
CA ALA A 63 -8.28 -4.02 22.54
C ALA A 63 -9.47 -4.63 21.79
N ALA A 64 -10.11 -3.88 20.90
CA ALA A 64 -11.23 -4.34 20.08
C ALA A 64 -10.84 -5.45 19.08
N PHE A 65 -9.54 -5.64 18.83
CA PHE A 65 -9.00 -6.61 17.89
C PHE A 65 -8.02 -7.58 18.55
N HIS A 66 -8.17 -7.79 19.85
CA HIS A 66 -7.36 -8.76 20.59
C HIS A 66 -7.60 -10.20 20.07
N PRO A 67 -6.55 -11.03 19.88
CA PRO A 67 -5.14 -10.78 20.18
C PRO A 67 -4.33 -10.18 19.02
N ALA A 68 -4.93 -10.02 17.83
CA ALA A 68 -4.21 -9.66 16.61
C ALA A 68 -3.39 -8.36 16.74
N PHE A 69 -3.90 -7.37 17.48
CA PHE A 69 -3.25 -6.05 17.64
C PHE A 69 -2.54 -5.87 18.98
N GLN A 70 -2.24 -6.94 19.72
CA GLN A 70 -1.59 -6.87 21.03
C GLN A 70 -0.26 -6.09 21.04
N HIS A 71 0.46 -6.08 19.92
CA HIS A 71 1.74 -5.37 19.77
C HIS A 71 1.59 -3.83 19.80
N PHE A 72 0.37 -3.31 19.65
CA PHE A 72 0.05 -1.89 19.75
C PHE A 72 -0.51 -1.50 21.13
N SER A 73 -0.76 -2.46 22.02
CA SER A 73 -1.39 -2.21 23.32
C SER A 73 -0.55 -1.34 24.26
N GLN A 74 0.77 -1.27 24.01
CA GLN A 74 1.71 -0.47 24.80
C GLN A 74 2.08 0.86 24.10
N ASP A 75 1.51 1.15 22.92
CA ASP A 75 1.76 2.41 22.23
C ASP A 75 1.17 3.57 23.02
N LYS A 76 1.93 4.67 23.12
CA LYS A 76 1.46 5.90 23.77
C LYS A 76 0.25 6.51 23.07
N LEU A 77 0.17 6.40 21.74
CA LEU A 77 -0.94 6.88 20.93
C LEU A 77 -1.56 5.70 20.18
N LYS A 78 -2.88 5.77 20.00
CA LYS A 78 -3.63 4.73 19.30
C LYS A 78 -3.15 4.60 17.84
N PRO A 79 -2.93 3.38 17.33
CA PRO A 79 -2.45 3.18 15.96
C PRO A 79 -3.43 3.72 14.92
N ARG A 80 -2.91 3.93 13.73
CA ARG A 80 -3.68 4.35 12.55
C ARG A 80 -3.63 3.25 11.51
N ALA A 81 -4.67 3.14 10.70
CA ALA A 81 -4.76 2.06 9.73
C ALA A 81 -5.24 2.54 8.36
N ILE A 82 -4.76 1.89 7.30
CA ILE A 82 -5.28 2.04 5.94
C ILE A 82 -5.94 0.73 5.53
N LEU A 83 -7.15 0.83 4.96
CA LEU A 83 -7.96 -0.30 4.52
C LEU A 83 -7.82 -0.47 3.00
N LEU A 84 -7.39 -1.66 2.58
CA LEU A 84 -7.06 -1.99 1.20
C LEU A 84 -7.77 -3.28 0.73
N GLU A 85 -7.78 -3.47 -0.58
CA GLU A 85 -8.16 -4.74 -1.21
C GLU A 85 -7.36 -5.91 -0.68
N TYR A 86 -8.09 -6.92 -0.21
CA TYR A 86 -7.51 -8.21 0.06
C TYR A 86 -7.33 -8.95 -1.25
N LEU A 87 -6.08 -9.28 -1.59
CA LEU A 87 -5.73 -10.02 -2.79
C LEU A 87 -5.49 -11.48 -2.40
N PRO A 88 -6.45 -12.40 -2.62
CA PRO A 88 -6.23 -13.81 -2.35
C PRO A 88 -5.10 -14.34 -3.23
N ASN A 89 -4.28 -15.24 -2.70
CA ASN A 89 -3.17 -15.87 -3.42
C ASN A 89 -2.11 -14.89 -3.97
N ALA A 90 -1.99 -13.70 -3.37
CA ALA A 90 -0.95 -12.76 -3.73
C ALA A 90 0.43 -13.27 -3.25
N GLU A 91 1.39 -13.37 -4.15
CA GLU A 91 2.76 -13.79 -3.88
C GLU A 91 3.72 -12.62 -4.12
N SER A 92 4.75 -12.47 -3.29
CA SER A 92 5.85 -11.55 -3.61
C SER A 92 6.61 -12.05 -4.85
N LEU A 93 6.96 -11.15 -5.77
CA LEU A 93 7.80 -11.49 -6.92
C LEU A 93 9.20 -11.91 -6.43
N ASN A 94 9.75 -12.95 -7.05
CA ASN A 94 11.05 -13.52 -6.74
C ASN A 94 11.70 -14.13 -8.01
N CYS A 95 12.91 -14.67 -7.86
CA CYS A 95 13.69 -15.28 -8.95
C CYS A 95 13.16 -16.64 -9.44
N ILE A 96 11.99 -17.09 -9.00
CA ILE A 96 11.37 -18.36 -9.43
C ILE A 96 10.04 -18.07 -10.14
N ASN A 97 9.25 -17.12 -9.63
CA ASN A 97 7.93 -16.77 -10.19
C ASN A 97 7.93 -15.57 -11.14
N TYR A 98 9.11 -15.05 -11.50
CA TYR A 98 9.26 -14.03 -12.55
C TYR A 98 9.13 -14.65 -13.96
N SER A 99 8.58 -13.89 -14.90
CA SER A 99 8.46 -14.28 -16.31
C SER A 99 8.50 -13.06 -17.23
N ASP A 100 8.81 -13.28 -18.51
CA ASP A 100 8.84 -12.23 -19.55
C ASP A 100 7.49 -11.56 -19.77
N THR A 101 6.39 -12.21 -19.39
CA THR A 101 5.03 -11.67 -19.49
C THR A 101 4.66 -10.71 -18.35
N LEU A 102 5.29 -10.86 -17.18
CA LEU A 102 5.02 -10.06 -15.98
C LEU A 102 5.79 -8.74 -15.98
N TYR A 103 6.97 -8.73 -16.59
CA TYR A 103 7.87 -7.58 -16.58
C TYR A 103 7.25 -6.34 -17.26
N PRO A 104 6.62 -6.43 -18.44
CA PRO A 104 5.94 -5.30 -19.06
C PRO A 104 4.80 -4.75 -18.20
N GLN A 105 4.06 -5.61 -17.50
CA GLN A 105 2.97 -5.18 -16.62
C GLN A 105 3.49 -4.42 -15.40
N ALA A 106 4.57 -4.90 -14.78
CA ALA A 106 5.21 -4.21 -13.67
C ALA A 106 5.74 -2.82 -14.09
N ILE A 107 6.36 -2.74 -15.27
CA ILE A 107 6.82 -1.46 -15.85
C ILE A 107 5.64 -0.52 -16.07
N GLU A 108 4.56 -1.01 -16.68
CA GLU A 108 3.40 -0.18 -16.97
C GLU A 108 2.73 0.31 -15.69
N GLY A 109 2.57 -0.56 -14.70
CA GLY A 109 2.07 -0.18 -13.37
C GLY A 109 2.92 0.91 -12.73
N MET A 110 4.25 0.83 -12.85
CA MET A 110 5.13 1.88 -12.35
C MET A 110 5.03 3.20 -13.10
N LYS A 111 4.83 3.16 -14.43
CA LYS A 111 4.57 4.37 -15.20
C LYS A 111 3.26 5.03 -14.77
N GLU A 112 2.22 4.25 -14.52
CA GLU A 112 0.92 4.77 -14.04
C GLU A 112 1.03 5.42 -12.66
N ILE A 113 1.75 4.77 -11.76
CA ILE A 113 2.08 5.30 -10.43
C ILE A 113 2.80 6.66 -10.55
N HIS A 114 3.82 6.74 -11.41
CA HIS A 114 4.57 7.98 -11.61
C HIS A 114 3.72 9.07 -12.25
N ARG A 115 2.87 8.74 -13.24
CA ARG A 115 1.93 9.68 -13.86
C ARG A 115 0.92 10.25 -12.86
N ALA A 116 0.55 9.47 -11.84
CA ALA A 116 -0.31 9.90 -10.75
C ALA A 116 0.41 10.76 -9.69
N GLY A 117 1.67 11.13 -9.90
CA GLY A 117 2.40 11.95 -8.94
C GLY A 117 2.84 11.18 -7.68
N VAL A 118 3.11 9.88 -7.78
CA VAL A 118 3.55 9.07 -6.63
C VAL A 118 4.84 8.33 -6.96
N HIS A 119 5.77 8.27 -6.00
CA HIS A 119 6.97 7.43 -6.05
C HIS A 119 6.89 6.28 -5.05
N HIS A 120 7.10 5.05 -5.50
CA HIS A 120 7.15 3.87 -4.63
C HIS A 120 8.44 3.81 -3.78
N ARG A 121 9.59 4.23 -4.35
CA ARG A 121 10.93 4.28 -3.72
C ARG A 121 11.51 2.97 -3.15
N ASP A 122 10.78 1.85 -3.17
CA ASP A 122 11.25 0.55 -2.68
C ASP A 122 10.84 -0.59 -3.63
N LEU A 123 11.27 -0.52 -4.90
CA LEU A 123 10.89 -1.43 -5.99
C LEU A 123 11.58 -2.80 -5.97
N TYR A 124 11.96 -3.29 -4.80
CA TYR A 124 12.50 -4.64 -4.71
C TYR A 124 11.43 -5.68 -5.08
N PRO A 125 11.80 -6.83 -5.66
CA PRO A 125 10.84 -7.87 -6.05
C PRO A 125 9.88 -8.29 -4.93
N ARG A 126 10.37 -8.33 -3.68
CA ARG A 126 9.53 -8.59 -2.48
C ARG A 126 8.32 -7.64 -2.34
N ASN A 127 8.43 -6.45 -2.92
CA ASN A 127 7.43 -5.40 -2.90
C ASN A 127 6.62 -5.29 -4.20
N LEU A 128 6.81 -6.23 -5.12
CA LEU A 128 5.88 -6.48 -6.23
C LEU A 128 5.07 -7.71 -5.84
N LEU A 129 3.77 -7.63 -5.96
CA LEU A 129 2.83 -8.71 -5.70
C LEU A 129 2.33 -9.25 -7.03
N LEU A 130 2.46 -10.55 -7.22
CA LEU A 130 1.82 -11.29 -8.28
C LEU A 130 0.49 -11.84 -7.76
N VAL A 131 -0.60 -11.51 -8.44
CA VAL A 131 -1.94 -12.05 -8.13
C VAL A 131 -2.32 -13.01 -9.24
N ARG A 132 -2.45 -14.30 -8.91
CA ARG A 132 -2.98 -15.31 -9.82
C ARG A 132 -4.50 -15.34 -9.70
N GLY A 133 -5.21 -15.24 -10.82
CA GLY A 133 -6.67 -15.33 -10.85
C GLY A 133 -7.19 -16.69 -10.36
N GLN A 134 -8.48 -16.74 -9.98
CA GLN A 134 -9.19 -17.99 -9.66
C GLN A 134 -9.58 -18.80 -10.92
N THR A 135 -9.55 -18.15 -12.08
CA THR A 135 -9.69 -18.74 -13.42
C THR A 135 -8.44 -18.40 -14.22
N ASP A 136 -8.22 -19.07 -15.36
CA ASP A 136 -7.06 -18.96 -16.29
C ASP A 136 -6.79 -17.56 -16.88
N SER A 137 -7.23 -16.49 -16.21
CA SER A 137 -6.77 -15.12 -16.45
C SER A 137 -5.30 -14.97 -16.04
N TRP A 138 -4.54 -14.32 -16.92
CA TRP A 138 -3.13 -14.02 -16.74
C TRP A 138 -2.80 -13.41 -15.37
N PRO A 139 -1.66 -13.78 -14.75
CA PRO A 139 -1.23 -13.20 -13.50
C PRO A 139 -1.03 -11.68 -13.65
N ALA A 140 -1.53 -10.91 -12.69
CA ALA A 140 -1.38 -9.46 -12.63
C ALA A 140 -0.29 -9.07 -11.62
N VAL A 141 0.58 -8.13 -11.97
CA VAL A 141 1.54 -7.55 -11.02
C VAL A 141 0.97 -6.27 -10.41
N THR A 142 0.87 -6.27 -9.10
CA THR A 142 0.63 -5.08 -8.28
C THR A 142 1.80 -4.86 -7.33
N THR A 143 1.73 -3.87 -6.44
CA THR A 143 2.86 -3.46 -5.58
C THR A 143 2.49 -3.62 -4.10
N LYS A 144 3.32 -4.36 -3.35
CA LYS A 144 3.30 -4.40 -1.89
C LYS A 144 3.82 -3.07 -1.35
N LEU A 145 3.31 -2.74 -0.16
CA LEU A 145 3.43 -1.44 0.45
C LEU A 145 4.61 -1.38 1.44
N PRO A 146 5.79 -0.97 0.99
CA PRO A 146 6.56 -0.04 1.81
C PRO A 146 6.90 1.23 1.03
N SER A 147 6.70 2.37 1.70
CA SER A 147 7.37 3.65 1.42
C SER A 147 6.91 4.50 0.24
N TRP A 148 5.64 4.41 -0.15
CA TRP A 148 5.03 5.36 -1.08
C TRP A 148 5.19 6.82 -0.64
N ARG A 149 5.58 7.67 -1.58
CA ARG A 149 5.79 9.10 -1.37
C ARG A 149 5.10 9.91 -2.45
N ASP A 150 4.53 11.03 -2.04
CA ASP A 150 3.89 12.01 -2.91
C ASP A 150 4.95 12.87 -3.64
N LEU A 151 4.73 13.16 -4.93
CA LEU A 151 5.57 14.03 -5.77
C LEU A 151 5.36 15.54 -5.53
N GLU A 152 4.24 15.97 -4.95
CA GLU A 152 3.89 17.40 -4.87
C GLU A 152 4.63 18.20 -3.79
N LYS A 153 5.50 17.57 -3.00
CA LYS A 153 6.38 18.29 -2.07
C LYS A 153 7.80 18.19 -2.60
N HIS A 154 8.25 19.31 -3.18
CA HIS A 154 9.57 19.51 -3.76
C HIS A 154 10.69 18.93 -2.88
N TRP A 155 11.72 18.45 -3.56
CA TRP A 155 12.83 17.66 -3.04
C TRP A 155 13.78 18.44 -2.16
#